data_AF-A0A9X3G7W8-F1
#
_entry.id   AF-A0A9X3G7W8-F1
#
_cell.length_a   1.000
_cell.length_b   1.000
_cell.length_c   1.000
_cell.angle_alpha   90.00
_cell.angle_beta   90.00
_cell.angle_gamma   90.00
#
_symmetry.space_group_name_H-M   'P 1'
#
loop_
_entity.id
_entity.type
_entity.pdbx_description
1 polymer ?
#
loop_
_entity_poly.entity_id
_entity_poly.type
_entity_poly.pdbx_seq_one_letter_code
_entity_poly.pdbx_strand_id
1 'polypeptide(L)'
;MTTATWLLLAAGLLVALALLWTAWTLTRLRRLAGRVRRAREVLDAALRRRAELAAALAREHAGDLGPERADALASAAAGARAPSAGDREAAENALGRLLRRVPAGVLPPELEDAGMRVGLARRFYNDAVRDTRTLRRGRLARVLRLHAGRPLPRYFDIDDGLDAVLTGPGSGTARPVG
;
A
#
# COMPACT_ATOMS: atom_id res chain seq x y z
N MET A 1 16.30 -31.75 48.07
CA MET A 1 15.77 -31.51 46.70
C MET A 1 16.68 -32.24 45.73
N THR A 2 16.19 -33.23 44.99
CA THR A 2 17.05 -34.01 44.06
C THR A 2 17.34 -33.18 42.81
N THR A 3 18.47 -33.44 42.16
CA THR A 3 18.86 -32.81 40.89
C THR A 3 17.77 -32.96 39.82
N ALA A 4 17.07 -34.10 39.81
CA ALA A 4 15.93 -34.36 38.93
C ALA A 4 14.79 -33.35 39.11
N THR A 5 14.46 -32.95 40.35
CA THR A 5 13.42 -31.94 40.60
C THR A 5 13.81 -30.59 40.00
N TRP A 6 15.06 -30.17 40.16
CA TRP A 6 15.55 -28.92 39.55
C TRP A 6 15.53 -28.96 38.02
N LEU A 7 15.88 -30.10 37.41
CA LEU A 7 15.80 -30.28 35.96
C LEU A 7 14.36 -30.16 35.44
N LEU A 8 13.40 -30.79 36.12
CA LEU A 8 11.98 -30.69 35.74
C LEU A 8 11.45 -29.26 35.88
N LEU A 9 11.80 -28.56 36.96
CA LEU A 9 11.41 -27.15 37.15
C LEU A 9 12.03 -26.25 36.08
N ALA A 10 13.31 -26.43 35.77
CA ALA A 10 14.00 -25.67 34.72
C ALA A 10 13.38 -25.94 33.35
N ALA A 11 13.07 -27.20 33.03
CA ALA A 11 12.39 -27.56 31.80
C ALA A 11 10.98 -26.94 31.71
N GLY A 12 10.20 -27.00 32.80
CA GLY A 12 8.88 -26.39 32.88
C GLY A 12 8.92 -24.87 32.67
N LEU A 13 9.88 -24.20 33.32
CA LEU A 13 10.11 -22.76 33.13
C LEU A 13 10.47 -22.42 31.68
N LEU A 14 11.35 -23.19 31.07
CA LEU A 14 11.77 -22.98 29.69
C LEU A 14 10.61 -23.15 28.71
N VAL A 15 9.75 -24.16 28.92
CA VAL A 15 8.52 -24.34 28.13
C VAL A 15 7.56 -23.17 28.33
N ALA A 16 7.33 -22.72 29.56
CA ALA A 16 6.46 -21.58 29.84
C ALA A 16 6.95 -20.30 29.15
N LEU A 17 8.26 -20.02 29.19
CA LEU A 17 8.88 -18.89 28.49
C LEU A 17 8.72 -19.01 26.96
N ALA A 18 8.92 -20.21 26.39
CA ALA A 18 8.74 -20.45 24.97
C ALA A 18 7.30 -20.23 24.51
N LEU A 19 6.31 -20.68 25.29
CA LEU A 19 4.89 -20.46 25.02
C LEU A 19 4.52 -18.97 25.08
N LEU A 20 4.97 -18.26 26.12
CA LEU A 20 4.73 -16.83 26.27
C LEU A 20 5.33 -16.04 25.10
N TRP A 21 6.57 -16.35 24.73
CA TRP A 21 7.26 -15.74 23.60
C TRP A 21 6.55 -16.01 22.26
N THR A 22 6.04 -17.23 22.06
CA THR A 22 5.27 -17.60 20.85
C THR A 22 3.94 -16.85 20.79
N ALA A 23 3.19 -16.79 21.90
CA ALA A 23 1.93 -16.07 21.99
C ALA A 23 2.09 -14.56 21.72
N TRP A 24 3.15 -13.95 22.27
CA TRP A 24 3.51 -12.55 22.01
C TRP A 24 3.80 -12.31 20.52
N THR A 25 4.59 -13.18 19.90
CA THR A 25 4.98 -13.07 18.49
C THR A 25 3.77 -13.20 17.56
N LEU A 26 2.88 -14.18 17.83
CA LEU A 26 1.62 -14.35 17.09
C LEU A 26 0.72 -13.12 17.18
N THR A 27 0.57 -12.57 18.38
CA THR A 27 -0.25 -11.37 18.60
C THR A 27 0.30 -10.17 17.83
N ARG A 28 1.62 -9.97 17.85
CA ARG A 28 2.29 -8.90 17.10
C ARG A 28 2.10 -9.06 15.59
N LEU A 29 2.25 -10.26 15.06
CA LEU A 29 2.03 -10.56 13.65
C LEU A 29 0.58 -10.31 13.21
N ARG A 30 -0.40 -10.77 14.01
CA ARG A 30 -1.83 -10.52 13.77
C ARG A 30 -2.16 -9.03 13.73
N ARG A 31 -1.60 -8.24 14.65
CA ARG A 31 -1.76 -6.78 14.67
C ARG A 31 -1.23 -6.12 13.40
N LEU A 32 -0.04 -6.49 12.94
CA LEU A 32 0.53 -5.95 11.70
C LEU A 32 -0.27 -6.37 10.46
N ALA A 33 -0.69 -7.64 10.37
CA ALA A 33 -1.55 -8.10 9.29
C ALA A 33 -2.89 -7.34 9.24
N GLY A 34 -3.50 -7.08 10.39
CA GLY A 34 -4.70 -6.25 10.50
C GLY A 34 -4.46 -4.77 10.14
N ARG A 35 -3.26 -4.24 10.38
CA ARG A 35 -2.87 -2.88 9.96
C ARG A 35 -2.72 -2.80 8.44
N VAL A 36 -2.08 -3.78 7.81
CA VAL A 36 -1.95 -3.84 6.34
C VAL A 36 -3.33 -3.93 5.68
N ARG A 37 -4.22 -4.80 6.17
CA ARG A 37 -5.58 -4.94 5.64
C ARG A 37 -6.35 -3.62 5.72
N ARG A 38 -6.37 -2.96 6.88
CA ARG A 38 -7.03 -1.67 7.06
C ARG A 38 -6.44 -0.57 6.17
N ALA A 39 -5.11 -0.50 6.08
CA ALA A 39 -4.45 0.47 5.20
C ALA A 39 -4.78 0.21 3.72
N ARG A 40 -4.94 -1.07 3.33
CA ARG A 40 -5.36 -1.44 1.99
C ARG A 40 -6.80 -1.00 1.70
N GLU A 41 -7.72 -1.22 2.63
CA GLU A 41 -9.12 -0.76 2.51
C GLU A 41 -9.20 0.77 2.33
N VAL A 42 -8.41 1.54 3.11
CA VAL A 42 -8.32 3.00 2.98
C VAL A 42 -7.77 3.43 1.61
N LEU A 43 -6.71 2.77 1.14
CA LEU A 43 -6.14 3.01 -0.18
C LEU A 43 -7.15 2.72 -1.29
N ASP A 44 -7.82 1.56 -1.24
CA ASP A 44 -8.81 1.17 -2.25
C ASP A 44 -10.00 2.16 -2.29
N ALA A 45 -10.44 2.66 -1.13
CA ALA A 45 -11.47 3.70 -1.06
C ALA A 45 -11.02 5.03 -1.69
N ALA A 46 -9.79 5.48 -1.41
CA ALA A 46 -9.24 6.70 -1.99
C ALA A 46 -9.12 6.60 -3.52
N LEU A 47 -8.63 5.47 -4.03
CA LEU A 47 -8.50 5.23 -5.47
C LEU A 47 -9.87 5.20 -6.17
N ARG A 48 -10.86 4.53 -5.59
CA ARG A 48 -12.24 4.51 -6.12
C ARG A 48 -12.84 5.91 -6.18
N ARG A 49 -12.68 6.71 -5.11
CA ARG A 49 -13.16 8.10 -5.08
C ARG A 49 -12.51 8.95 -6.16
N ARG A 50 -11.21 8.82 -6.39
CA ARG A 50 -10.51 9.51 -7.47
C ARG A 50 -11.05 9.10 -8.84
N ALA A 51 -11.23 7.81 -9.09
CA ALA A 51 -11.82 7.31 -10.33
C ALA A 51 -13.28 7.76 -10.50
N GLU A 52 -14.02 7.95 -9.41
CA GLU A 52 -15.37 8.52 -9.45
C GLU A 52 -15.40 9.97 -9.91
N LEU A 53 -14.56 10.79 -9.30
CA LEU A 53 -14.43 12.21 -9.65
C LEU A 53 -13.87 12.40 -11.06
N ALA A 54 -12.91 11.57 -11.49
CA ALA A 54 -12.41 11.62 -12.86
C ALA A 54 -13.48 11.25 -13.91
N ALA A 55 -14.34 10.28 -13.60
CA ALA A 55 -15.47 9.95 -14.46
C ALA A 55 -16.53 11.05 -14.50
N ALA A 56 -16.75 11.76 -13.38
CA ALA A 56 -17.63 12.93 -13.33
C ALA A 56 -17.07 14.07 -14.18
N LEU A 57 -15.77 14.38 -14.02
CA LEU A 57 -15.05 15.37 -14.83
C LEU A 57 -15.20 15.10 -16.33
N ALA A 58 -14.99 13.86 -16.76
CA ALA A 58 -15.13 13.46 -18.16
C ALA A 58 -16.54 13.71 -18.73
N ARG A 59 -17.59 13.54 -17.92
CA ARG A 59 -18.99 13.76 -18.35
C ARG A 59 -19.40 15.23 -18.31
N GLU A 60 -19.04 15.92 -17.23
CA GLU A 60 -19.51 17.28 -16.94
C GLU A 60 -18.74 18.33 -17.75
N HIS A 61 -17.47 18.09 -18.04
CA HIS A 61 -16.59 19.03 -18.74
C HIS A 61 -16.13 18.48 -20.11
N ALA A 62 -16.95 17.64 -20.74
CA ALA A 62 -16.63 17.05 -22.04
C ALA A 62 -16.37 18.12 -23.13
N GLY A 63 -17.11 19.24 -23.07
CA GLY A 63 -16.95 20.38 -23.98
C GLY A 63 -15.58 21.06 -23.85
N ASP A 64 -15.10 21.24 -22.63
CA ASP A 64 -13.81 21.91 -22.36
C ASP A 64 -12.61 20.99 -22.66
N LEU A 65 -12.76 19.68 -22.45
CA LEU A 65 -11.72 18.68 -22.70
C LEU A 65 -11.57 18.31 -24.18
N GLY A 66 -12.68 18.39 -24.92
CA GLY A 66 -12.85 17.81 -26.25
C GLY A 66 -13.21 16.31 -26.19
N PRO A 67 -13.92 15.79 -27.20
CA PRO A 67 -14.54 14.46 -27.16
C PRO A 67 -13.52 13.33 -26.94
N GLU A 68 -12.39 13.36 -27.66
CA GLU A 68 -11.36 12.32 -27.54
C GLU A 68 -10.76 12.23 -26.13
N ARG A 69 -10.53 13.37 -25.47
CA ARG A 69 -9.96 13.40 -24.12
C ARG A 69 -10.99 12.99 -23.08
N ALA A 70 -12.24 13.43 -23.24
CA ALA A 70 -13.34 13.05 -22.38
C ALA A 70 -13.55 11.52 -22.42
N ASP A 71 -13.59 10.92 -23.62
CA ASP A 71 -13.77 9.48 -23.81
C ASP A 71 -12.58 8.67 -23.26
N ALA A 72 -11.35 9.13 -23.51
CA ALA A 72 -10.15 8.51 -22.96
C ALA A 72 -10.14 8.54 -21.43
N LEU A 73 -10.52 9.67 -20.82
CA LEU A 73 -10.59 9.84 -19.37
C LEU A 73 -11.69 8.97 -18.76
N ALA A 74 -12.87 8.92 -19.38
CA ALA A 74 -13.98 8.07 -18.94
C ALA A 74 -13.59 6.59 -18.98
N SER A 75 -12.93 6.15 -20.05
CA SER A 75 -12.44 4.78 -20.23
C SER A 75 -11.38 4.42 -19.18
N ALA A 76 -10.42 5.31 -18.93
CA ALA A 76 -9.40 5.10 -17.91
C ALA A 76 -9.98 5.07 -16.49
N ALA A 77 -10.96 5.92 -16.20
CA ALA A 77 -11.67 5.92 -14.91
C ALA A 77 -12.46 4.62 -14.70
N ALA A 78 -13.10 4.09 -15.75
CA ALA A 78 -13.77 2.79 -15.71
C ALA A 78 -12.77 1.65 -15.48
N GLY A 79 -11.63 1.65 -16.21
CA GLY A 79 -10.57 0.66 -16.03
C GLY A 79 -9.91 0.70 -14.64
N ALA A 80 -9.84 1.88 -14.02
CA ALA A 80 -9.43 1.99 -12.63
C ALA A 80 -10.48 1.37 -11.67
N ARG A 81 -11.78 1.62 -11.87
CA ARG A 81 -12.80 1.03 -10.99
C ARG A 81 -12.85 -0.50 -11.06
N ALA A 82 -12.65 -1.07 -12.24
CA ALA A 82 -12.70 -2.50 -12.49
C ALA A 82 -11.48 -2.95 -13.33
N PRO A 83 -10.30 -3.11 -12.71
CA PRO A 83 -9.09 -3.50 -13.41
C PRO A 83 -9.20 -4.93 -13.90
N SER A 84 -8.80 -5.19 -15.14
CA SER A 84 -8.65 -6.55 -15.64
C SER A 84 -7.53 -7.28 -14.87
N ALA A 85 -7.83 -8.52 -14.45
CA ALA A 85 -6.96 -9.54 -13.86
C ALA A 85 -5.57 -9.09 -13.31
N GLY A 86 -5.55 -8.15 -12.36
CA GLY A 86 -4.38 -7.90 -11.51
C GLY A 86 -3.59 -6.61 -11.77
N ASP A 87 -3.90 -5.83 -12.81
CA ASP A 87 -3.11 -4.63 -13.13
C ASP A 87 -3.74 -3.31 -12.61
N ARG A 88 -4.05 -3.29 -11.31
CA ARG A 88 -4.59 -2.09 -10.64
C ARG A 88 -3.64 -0.90 -10.76
N GLU A 89 -2.33 -1.15 -10.67
CA GLU A 89 -1.28 -0.13 -10.70
C GLU A 89 -1.18 0.51 -12.09
N ALA A 90 -1.18 -0.26 -13.19
CA ALA A 90 -1.16 0.33 -14.51
C ALA A 90 -2.45 1.09 -14.83
N ALA A 91 -3.61 0.60 -14.38
CA ALA A 91 -4.88 1.30 -14.55
C ALA A 91 -4.87 2.69 -13.86
N GLU A 92 -4.37 2.76 -12.62
CA GLU A 92 -4.22 4.03 -11.90
C GLU A 92 -3.15 4.93 -12.53
N ASN A 93 -2.06 4.37 -13.04
CA ASN A 93 -1.03 5.13 -13.74
C ASN A 93 -1.55 5.71 -15.07
N ALA A 94 -2.37 4.95 -15.81
CA ALA A 94 -3.02 5.43 -17.02
C ALA A 94 -3.97 6.59 -16.72
N LEU A 95 -4.80 6.45 -15.68
CA LEU A 95 -5.67 7.53 -15.21
C LEU A 95 -4.86 8.77 -14.78
N GLY A 96 -3.80 8.58 -13.99
CA GLY A 96 -2.93 9.67 -13.53
C GLY A 96 -2.25 10.43 -14.68
N ARG A 97 -1.78 9.72 -15.73
CA ARG A 97 -1.22 10.35 -16.93
C ARG A 97 -2.22 11.21 -17.67
N LEU A 98 -3.48 10.79 -17.77
CA LEU A 98 -4.53 11.57 -18.43
C LEU A 98 -4.91 12.79 -17.60
N LEU A 99 -5.03 12.64 -16.27
CA LEU A 99 -5.34 13.75 -15.37
C LEU A 99 -4.26 14.85 -15.40
N ARG A 100 -2.98 14.50 -15.55
CA ARG A 100 -1.90 15.49 -15.72
C ARG A 100 -1.98 16.29 -17.02
N ARG A 101 -2.75 15.83 -18.02
CA ARG A 101 -2.98 16.52 -19.29
C ARG A 101 -4.24 17.39 -19.26
N VAL A 102 -5.04 17.30 -18.21
CA VAL A 102 -6.21 18.17 -18.02
C VAL A 102 -5.72 19.58 -17.68
N PRO A 103 -6.21 20.63 -18.36
CA PRO A 103 -5.87 22.01 -18.01
C PRO A 103 -6.29 22.33 -16.57
N ALA A 104 -5.43 23.01 -15.81
CA ALA A 104 -5.68 23.33 -14.40
C ALA A 104 -7.00 24.08 -14.16
N GLY A 105 -7.42 24.94 -15.10
CA GLY A 105 -8.70 25.66 -15.00
C GLY A 105 -9.95 24.79 -15.13
N VAL A 106 -9.81 23.53 -15.57
CA VAL A 106 -10.89 22.55 -15.72
C VAL A 106 -10.82 21.48 -14.64
N LEU A 107 -9.72 21.41 -13.87
CA LEU A 107 -9.53 20.39 -12.85
C LEU A 107 -10.23 20.81 -11.55
N PRO A 108 -11.25 20.06 -11.08
CA PRO A 108 -11.97 20.42 -9.87
C PRO A 108 -11.10 20.19 -8.62
N PRO A 109 -11.20 21.06 -7.60
CA PRO A 109 -10.37 20.96 -6.39
C PRO A 109 -10.58 19.64 -5.64
N GLU A 110 -11.77 19.05 -5.70
CA GLU A 110 -12.06 17.75 -5.07
C GLU A 110 -11.20 16.62 -5.65
N LEU A 111 -10.82 16.72 -6.93
CA LEU A 111 -9.99 15.74 -7.62
C LEU A 111 -8.51 15.91 -7.28
N GLU A 112 -8.05 17.14 -7.05
CA GLU A 112 -6.73 17.42 -6.47
C GLU A 112 -6.63 16.84 -5.06
N ASP A 113 -7.63 17.10 -4.21
CA ASP A 113 -7.74 16.54 -2.87
C ASP A 113 -7.79 15.01 -2.87
N ALA A 114 -8.48 14.41 -3.84
CA ALA A 114 -8.50 12.97 -4.01
C ALA A 114 -7.11 12.43 -4.40
N GLY A 115 -6.37 13.15 -5.24
CA GLY A 115 -4.98 12.84 -5.59
C GLY A 115 -4.06 12.84 -4.35
N MET A 116 -4.13 13.89 -3.52
CA MET A 116 -3.37 13.97 -2.28
C MET A 116 -3.72 12.83 -1.31
N ARG A 117 -5.02 12.54 -1.14
CA ARG A 117 -5.50 11.44 -0.29
C ARG A 117 -4.99 10.08 -0.77
N VAL A 118 -4.95 9.84 -2.08
CA VAL A 118 -4.37 8.62 -2.66
C VAL A 118 -2.90 8.47 -2.29
N GLY A 119 -2.09 9.53 -2.46
CA GLY A 119 -0.66 9.47 -2.12
C GLY A 119 -0.42 9.22 -0.63
N LEU A 120 -1.19 9.87 0.26
CA LEU A 120 -1.12 9.60 1.71
C LEU A 120 -1.52 8.16 2.05
N ALA A 121 -2.61 7.65 1.47
CA ALA A 121 -3.06 6.28 1.70
C ALA A 121 -2.04 5.25 1.20
N ARG A 122 -1.42 5.49 0.03
CA ARG A 122 -0.35 4.66 -0.53
C ARG A 122 0.82 4.59 0.43
N ARG A 123 1.25 5.73 0.99
CA ARG A 123 2.33 5.79 1.97
C ARG A 123 2.00 4.98 3.23
N PHE A 124 0.84 5.19 3.84
CA PHE A 124 0.44 4.43 5.03
C PHE A 124 0.35 2.92 4.78
N TYR A 125 -0.13 2.51 3.61
CA TYR A 125 -0.12 1.13 3.19
C TYR A 125 1.31 0.60 3.06
N ASN A 126 2.20 1.31 2.36
CA ASN A 126 3.59 0.90 2.16
C ASN A 126 4.39 0.86 3.48
N ASP A 127 4.12 1.75 4.44
CA ASP A 127 4.70 1.68 5.79
C ASP A 127 4.24 0.42 6.53
N ALA A 128 2.94 0.11 6.48
CA ALA A 128 2.41 -1.13 7.08
C ALA A 128 3.00 -2.40 6.43
N VAL A 129 3.20 -2.37 5.11
CA VAL A 129 3.88 -3.44 4.35
C VAL A 129 5.33 -3.56 4.83
N ARG A 130 6.06 -2.44 4.94
CA ARG A 130 7.45 -2.41 5.40
C ARG A 130 7.60 -2.99 6.80
N ASP A 131 6.77 -2.58 7.75
CA ASP A 131 6.77 -3.10 9.12
C ASP A 131 6.54 -4.62 9.14
N THR A 132 5.58 -5.08 8.34
CA THR A 132 5.25 -6.50 8.22
C THR A 132 6.39 -7.31 7.60
N ARG A 133 7.04 -6.81 6.54
CA ARG A 133 8.17 -7.47 5.88
C ARG A 133 9.39 -7.51 6.82
N THR A 134 9.69 -6.43 7.53
CA THR A 134 10.78 -6.38 8.53
C THR A 134 10.57 -7.42 9.63
N LEU A 135 9.37 -7.49 10.20
CA LEU A 135 9.07 -8.47 11.26
C LEU A 135 9.15 -9.91 10.75
N ARG A 136 8.57 -10.20 9.58
CA ARG A 136 8.56 -11.54 8.98
C ARG A 136 9.94 -12.02 8.52
N ARG A 137 10.87 -11.11 8.20
CA ARG A 137 12.27 -11.45 7.87
C ARG A 137 13.15 -11.69 9.11
N GLY A 138 12.74 -11.20 10.28
CA GLY A 138 13.47 -11.35 11.53
C GLY A 138 13.59 -12.81 12.00
N ARG A 139 14.62 -13.09 12.81
CA ARG A 139 14.94 -14.45 13.33
C ARG A 139 13.74 -15.11 14.03
N LEU A 140 12.97 -14.33 14.78
CA LEU A 140 11.82 -14.80 15.56
C LEU A 140 10.72 -15.44 14.68
N ALA A 141 10.35 -14.80 13.57
CA ALA A 141 9.33 -15.33 12.66
C ALA A 141 9.84 -16.52 11.84
N ARG A 142 11.16 -16.59 11.61
CA ARG A 142 11.81 -17.68 10.87
C ARG A 142 11.83 -18.98 11.67
N VAL A 143 12.17 -18.91 12.96
CA VAL A 143 12.21 -20.08 13.86
C VAL A 143 10.84 -20.76 13.95
N LEU A 144 9.77 -19.96 14.02
CA LEU A 144 8.43 -20.50 14.21
C LEU A 144 7.74 -20.95 12.90
N ARG A 145 8.31 -20.66 11.71
CA ARG A 145 7.74 -20.94 10.36
C ARG A 145 6.26 -20.54 10.19
N LEU A 146 5.73 -19.68 11.06
CA LEU A 146 4.30 -19.37 11.21
C LEU A 146 3.63 -18.75 9.97
N HIS A 147 4.41 -18.29 9.01
CA HIS A 147 3.93 -17.66 7.77
C HIS A 147 4.58 -18.21 6.50
N ALA A 148 5.10 -19.44 6.54
CA ALA A 148 5.72 -20.07 5.37
C ALA A 148 4.74 -20.19 4.18
N GLY A 149 3.43 -20.35 4.45
CA GLY A 149 2.40 -20.53 3.42
C GLY A 149 1.67 -19.26 2.94
N ARG A 150 2.00 -18.06 3.44
CA ARG A 150 1.34 -16.82 3.01
C ARG A 150 2.32 -15.92 2.25
N PRO A 151 1.98 -15.40 1.06
CA PRO A 151 2.85 -14.47 0.36
C PRO A 151 3.13 -13.23 1.21
N LEU A 152 4.27 -12.59 0.98
CA LEU A 152 4.57 -11.29 1.60
C LEU A 152 3.69 -10.23 0.94
N PRO A 153 3.12 -9.29 1.72
CA PRO A 153 2.38 -8.20 1.12
C PRO A 153 3.31 -7.40 0.19
N ARG A 154 2.80 -7.06 -1.00
CA ARG A 154 3.52 -6.31 -2.04
C ARG A 154 3.30 -4.81 -1.81
N TYR A 155 4.34 -4.02 -2.04
CA TYR A 155 4.21 -2.55 -2.10
C TYR A 155 3.26 -2.18 -3.23
N PHE A 156 2.54 -1.07 -3.05
CA PHE A 156 1.71 -0.49 -4.09
C PHE A 156 2.42 0.73 -4.66
N ASP A 157 2.65 0.73 -5.96
CA ASP A 157 3.46 1.73 -6.64
C ASP A 157 2.67 2.35 -7.80
N ILE A 158 2.46 3.66 -7.72
CA ILE A 158 1.78 4.47 -8.73
C ILE A 158 2.48 5.82 -8.84
N ASP A 159 2.53 6.35 -10.05
CA ASP A 159 3.07 7.66 -10.37
C ASP A 159 2.01 8.74 -10.12
N ASP A 160 1.87 9.11 -8.85
CA ASP A 160 0.96 10.14 -8.36
C ASP A 160 1.62 11.52 -8.17
N GLY A 161 2.90 11.66 -8.52
CA GLY A 161 3.68 12.89 -8.36
C GLY A 161 4.00 13.25 -6.90
N LEU A 162 3.44 12.55 -5.91
CA LEU A 162 3.71 12.78 -4.49
C LEU A 162 5.17 12.46 -4.13
N ASP A 163 5.76 11.49 -4.85
CA ASP A 163 7.17 11.14 -4.70
C ASP A 163 8.06 12.32 -5.11
N ALA A 164 7.72 13.10 -6.14
CA ALA A 164 8.47 14.28 -6.55
C ALA A 164 8.41 15.42 -5.51
N VAL A 165 7.25 15.62 -4.87
CA VAL A 165 7.05 16.63 -3.81
C VAL A 165 7.92 16.34 -2.58
N LEU A 166 8.11 15.06 -2.23
CA LEU A 166 8.92 14.65 -1.09
C LEU A 166 10.41 14.53 -1.42
N THR A 167 10.77 14.33 -2.68
CA THR A 167 12.17 14.18 -3.10
C THR A 167 12.90 15.52 -3.22
N GLY A 168 12.17 16.62 -3.47
CA GLY A 168 12.73 17.94 -3.75
C GLY A 168 13.72 17.91 -4.94
N PRO A 169 14.14 19.07 -5.46
CA PRO A 169 15.29 19.13 -6.36
C PRO A 169 16.58 18.90 -5.54
N GLY A 170 16.85 17.65 -5.11
CA GLY A 170 17.95 17.45 -4.16
C GLY A 170 18.38 16.03 -3.79
N SER A 171 17.94 14.96 -4.46
CA SER A 171 18.49 13.62 -4.16
C SER A 171 18.70 12.73 -5.38
N GLY A 172 19.32 13.31 -6.41
CA GLY A 172 20.05 12.53 -7.41
C GLY A 172 21.39 12.06 -6.85
N THR A 173 21.40 11.01 -6.03
CA THR A 173 22.65 10.27 -5.80
C THR A 173 22.91 9.40 -7.03
N ALA A 174 23.69 9.95 -7.95
CA ALA A 174 24.32 9.19 -9.02
C ALA A 174 25.07 8.01 -8.39
N ARG A 175 24.65 6.80 -8.74
CA ARG A 175 25.42 5.58 -8.51
C ARG A 175 26.60 5.61 -9.49
N PRO A 176 27.87 5.56 -9.05
CA PRO A 176 28.96 5.33 -9.97
C PRO A 176 28.84 3.89 -10.49
N VAL A 177 28.77 3.76 -11.81
CA VAL A 177 28.97 2.49 -12.50
C VAL A 177 30.47 2.24 -12.48
N GLY A 178 30.89 1.22 -11.74
CA GLY A 178 32.21 0.59 -11.84
C GLY A 178 32.02 -0.80 -12.42
#